data_AF-A0A8J3SJZ4-F1
#
_entry.id   AF-A0A8J3SJZ4-F1
#
_cell.length_a   1.000
_cell.length_b   1.000
_cell.length_c   1.000
_cell.angle_alpha   90.00
_cell.angle_beta   90.00
_cell.angle_gamma   90.00
#
_symmetry.space_group_name_H-M   'P 1'
#
loop_
_entity.id
_entity.type
_entity.pdbx_description
1 polymer ?
#
loop_
_entity_poly.entity_id
_entity_poly.type
_entity_poly.pdbx_seq_one_letter_code
_entity_poly.pdbx_strand_id
1 'polypeptide(L)'
;MTQISPRKSPRPGLPFAKPPFAKAYSFVLVTGLFFLFSWVGQFVFQLFAFQNEQGQHGQDFAWAEFLPEFLASTLENWQSEFLQLIWQAAGLAFLYHWGSSQSKESDDRMEAKLDALLQERGIDPADLSRH
;
A
#
# COMPACT_ATOMS: atom_id res chain seq x y z
N MET A 1 -41.03 55.18 18.73
CA MET A 1 -39.67 55.46 18.22
C MET A 1 -38.81 54.26 18.56
N THR A 2 -38.81 53.25 17.70
CA THR A 2 -38.18 51.94 18.01
C THR A 2 -36.76 51.94 17.45
N GLN A 3 -35.78 51.99 18.35
CA GLN A 3 -34.35 51.88 18.04
C GLN A 3 -34.05 50.51 17.43
N ILE A 4 -33.57 50.49 16.19
CA ILE A 4 -33.12 49.28 15.51
C ILE A 4 -31.65 49.11 15.85
N SER A 5 -31.32 48.16 16.74
CA SER A 5 -29.93 47.81 17.02
C SER A 5 -29.21 47.33 15.74
N PRO A 6 -27.94 47.70 15.51
CA PRO A 6 -27.22 47.25 14.33
C PRO A 6 -27.00 45.73 14.39
N ARG A 7 -27.44 45.02 13.34
CA ARG A 7 -27.20 43.59 13.16
C ARG A 7 -25.69 43.37 13.03
N LYS A 8 -25.07 42.67 13.99
CA LYS A 8 -23.67 42.21 13.87
C LYS A 8 -23.55 41.38 12.59
N SER A 9 -22.72 41.84 11.66
CA SER A 9 -22.38 41.10 10.45
C SER A 9 -21.77 39.75 10.83
N PRO A 10 -22.15 38.64 10.15
CA PRO A 10 -21.45 37.37 10.33
C PRO A 10 -19.96 37.55 10.01
N ARG A 11 -19.09 37.14 10.93
CA ARG A 11 -17.64 37.12 10.65
C ARG A 11 -17.41 36.10 9.53
N PRO A 12 -16.70 36.46 8.44
CA PRO A 12 -16.35 35.51 7.38
C PRO A 12 -15.66 34.30 7.98
N GLY A 13 -16.04 33.10 7.53
CA GLY A 13 -15.54 31.83 8.06
C GLY A 13 -14.02 31.81 8.12
N LEU A 14 -13.48 31.52 9.30
CA LEU A 14 -12.05 31.36 9.50
C LEU A 14 -11.58 30.25 8.53
N PRO A 15 -10.59 30.50 7.66
CA PRO A 15 -10.08 29.48 6.76
C PRO A 15 -9.56 28.31 7.58
N PHE A 16 -9.90 27.08 7.16
CA PHE A 16 -9.48 25.82 7.76
C PHE A 16 -8.05 25.91 8.31
N ALA A 17 -7.91 25.90 9.64
CA ALA A 17 -6.60 25.89 10.27
C ALA A 17 -5.85 24.64 9.78
N LYS A 18 -4.68 24.82 9.15
CA LYS A 18 -3.88 23.69 8.67
C LYS A 18 -3.60 22.75 9.84
N PRO A 19 -3.83 21.44 9.72
CA PRO A 19 -3.55 20.51 10.81
C PRO A 19 -2.07 20.64 11.18
N PRO A 20 -1.72 20.52 12.48
CA PRO A 20 -0.32 20.54 12.89
C PRO A 20 0.44 19.45 12.15
N PHE A 21 1.68 19.72 11.76
CA PHE A 21 2.55 18.83 10.98
C PHE A 21 2.53 17.39 11.53
N ALA A 22 2.55 17.22 12.85
CA ALA A 22 2.45 15.92 13.50
C ALA A 22 1.17 15.12 13.15
N LYS A 23 0.02 15.77 12.95
CA LYS A 23 -1.22 15.08 12.52
C LYS A 23 -1.20 14.78 11.02
N ALA A 24 -0.63 15.68 10.21
CA ALA A 24 -0.50 15.48 8.77
C ALA A 24 0.46 14.32 8.43
N TYR A 25 1.52 14.13 9.22
CA TYR A 25 2.53 13.08 9.04
C TYR A 25 2.48 12.00 10.12
N SER A 26 1.39 11.92 10.89
CA SER A 26 1.27 11.01 12.04
C SER A 26 1.52 9.56 11.65
N PHE A 27 1.02 9.13 10.49
CA PHE A 27 1.23 7.77 10.00
C PHE A 27 2.72 7.47 9.77
N VAL A 28 3.43 8.35 9.06
CA VAL A 28 4.87 8.18 8.79
C VAL A 28 5.69 8.22 10.08
N LEU A 29 5.34 9.11 11.01
CA LEU A 29 6.04 9.22 12.29
C LEU A 29 5.85 7.98 13.17
N VAL A 30 4.61 7.49 13.31
CA VAL A 30 4.32 6.30 14.12
C VAL A 30 4.92 5.06 13.49
N THR A 31 4.72 4.85 12.18
CA THR A 31 5.30 3.71 11.47
C THR A 31 6.83 3.77 11.46
N GLY A 32 7.41 4.95 11.26
CA GLY A 32 8.86 5.15 11.34
C GLY A 32 9.41 4.87 12.73
N LEU A 33 8.69 5.23 13.79
CA LEU A 33 9.07 4.90 15.16
C LEU A 33 9.07 3.38 15.38
N PHE A 34 8.01 2.67 14.97
CA PHE A 34 7.96 1.21 15.08
C PHE A 34 9.06 0.55 14.26
N PHE A 35 9.33 1.03 13.06
CA PHE A 35 10.41 0.56 12.20
C PHE A 35 11.79 0.73 12.88
N LEU A 36 12.07 1.92 13.42
CA LEU A 36 13.33 2.17 14.13
C LEU A 36 13.45 1.30 15.38
N PHE A 37 12.36 1.13 16.13
CA PHE A 37 12.32 0.26 17.29
C PHE A 37 12.64 -1.20 16.92
N SER A 38 12.00 -1.73 15.87
CA SER A 38 12.28 -3.09 15.41
C SER A 38 13.71 -3.24 14.86
N TRP A 39 14.20 -2.24 14.14
CA TRP A 39 15.54 -2.25 13.55
C TRP A 39 16.64 -2.21 14.62
N VAL A 40 16.47 -1.40 15.66
CA VAL A 40 17.35 -1.40 16.85
C VAL A 40 17.27 -2.74 17.58
N GLY A 41 16.07 -3.31 17.72
CA GLY A 41 15.91 -4.66 18.26
C GLY A 41 16.74 -5.69 17.49
N GLN A 42 16.59 -5.74 16.17
CA GLN A 42 17.36 -6.62 15.28
C GLN A 42 18.88 -6.41 15.47
N PHE A 43 19.34 -5.16 15.48
CA PHE A 43 20.74 -4.82 15.71
C PHE A 43 21.26 -5.40 17.02
N VAL A 44 20.53 -5.22 18.12
CA VAL A 44 20.90 -5.73 19.45
C VAL A 44 20.95 -7.26 19.46
N PHE A 45 19.96 -7.94 18.87
CA PHE A 45 19.95 -9.41 18.79
C PHE A 45 21.11 -9.96 17.96
N GLN A 46 21.40 -9.36 16.80
CA GLN A 46 22.55 -9.77 15.98
C GLN A 46 23.88 -9.48 16.68
N LEU A 47 23.98 -8.35 17.40
CA LEU A 47 25.17 -8.03 18.18
C LEU A 47 25.44 -9.09 19.26
N PHE A 48 24.40 -9.54 19.98
CA PHE A 48 24.53 -10.62 20.95
C PHE A 48 24.88 -11.96 20.31
N ALA A 49 24.28 -12.30 19.18
CA ALA A 49 24.59 -13.52 18.45
C ALA A 49 26.06 -13.53 18.01
N PHE A 50 26.52 -12.45 17.38
CA PHE A 50 27.89 -12.30 16.91
C PHE A 50 28.90 -12.37 18.07
N GLN A 51 28.65 -11.66 19.18
CA GLN A 51 29.52 -11.73 20.36
C GLN A 51 29.61 -13.15 20.94
N ASN A 52 28.48 -13.87 20.96
CA ASN A 52 28.44 -15.23 21.46
C ASN A 52 29.19 -16.22 20.54
N GLU A 53 29.12 -16.04 19.22
CA GLU A 53 29.88 -16.84 18.26
C GLU A 53 31.39 -16.59 18.35
N GLN A 54 31.80 -15.33 18.41
CA GLN A 54 33.21 -14.94 18.59
C GLN A 54 33.77 -15.51 19.89
N GLY A 55 33.02 -15.42 21.00
CA GLY A 55 33.40 -16.00 22.29
C GLY A 55 33.54 -17.52 22.26
N GLN A 56 32.68 -18.23 21.51
CA GLN A 56 32.80 -19.69 21.31
C GLN A 56 34.03 -20.07 20.48
N HIS A 57 34.45 -19.22 19.55
CA HIS A 57 35.66 -19.41 18.75
C HIS A 57 36.93 -18.86 19.41
N GLY A 58 36.83 -18.28 20.62
CA GLY A 58 37.96 -17.66 21.33
C GLY A 58 38.51 -16.42 20.62
N GLN A 59 37.69 -15.76 19.82
CA GLN A 59 38.02 -14.55 19.07
C GLN A 59 37.52 -13.31 19.81
N ASP A 60 38.24 -12.21 19.68
CA ASP A 60 37.84 -10.92 20.22
C ASP A 60 36.79 -10.25 19.32
N PHE A 61 35.88 -9.51 19.93
CA PHE A 61 34.84 -8.82 19.18
C PHE A 61 35.41 -7.75 18.22
N ALA A 62 35.09 -7.88 16.93
CA ALA A 62 35.53 -6.97 15.88
C ALA A 62 34.36 -6.22 15.20
N TRP A 63 34.26 -4.91 15.44
CA TRP A 63 33.26 -4.05 14.77
C TRP A 63 33.38 -4.05 13.24
N ALA A 64 34.59 -4.23 12.72
CA ALA A 64 34.87 -4.26 11.28
C ALA A 64 34.28 -5.50 10.59
N GLU A 65 34.00 -6.57 11.34
CA GLU A 65 33.35 -7.78 10.84
C GLU A 65 31.84 -7.70 11.06
N PHE A 66 31.42 -7.26 12.24
CA PHE A 66 30.00 -7.16 12.61
C PHE A 66 29.20 -6.18 11.73
N LEU A 67 29.72 -4.97 11.46
CA LEU A 67 28.96 -3.96 10.70
C LEU A 67 28.62 -4.41 9.27
N PRO A 68 29.58 -4.92 8.48
CA PRO A 68 29.28 -5.49 7.16
C PRO A 68 28.29 -6.65 7.22
N GLU A 69 28.41 -7.55 8.20
CA GLU A 69 27.51 -8.69 8.36
C GLU A 69 26.09 -8.27 8.72
N PHE A 70 25.93 -7.33 9.67
CA PHE A 70 24.65 -6.73 10.03
C PHE A 70 23.97 -6.07 8.82
N LEU A 71 24.73 -5.28 8.05
CA LEU A 71 24.21 -4.60 6.86
C LEU A 71 23.88 -5.60 5.76
N ALA A 72 24.72 -6.61 5.52
CA ALA A 72 24.47 -7.67 4.56
C ALA A 72 23.18 -8.41 4.91
N SER A 73 23.04 -8.88 6.15
CA SER A 73 21.83 -9.57 6.62
C SER A 73 20.58 -8.69 6.49
N THR A 74 20.67 -7.41 6.82
CA THR A 74 19.56 -6.45 6.67
C THR A 74 19.18 -6.26 5.19
N LEU A 75 20.18 -6.09 4.32
CA LEU A 75 19.96 -5.87 2.89
C LEU A 75 19.52 -7.12 2.15
N GLU A 76 19.96 -8.31 2.57
CA GLU A 76 19.50 -9.60 2.05
C GLU A 76 18.04 -9.85 2.40
N ASN A 77 17.64 -9.57 3.65
CA ASN A 77 16.23 -9.64 4.03
C ASN A 77 15.40 -8.70 3.15
N TRP A 78 15.84 -7.45 3.01
CA TRP A 78 15.17 -6.45 2.17
C TRP A 78 15.13 -6.89 0.70
N GLN A 79 16.23 -7.36 0.13
CA GLN A 79 16.29 -7.88 -1.24
C GLN A 79 15.26 -8.98 -1.45
N SER A 80 15.14 -9.94 -0.53
CA SER A 80 14.20 -11.04 -0.63
C SER A 80 12.75 -10.57 -0.58
N GLU A 81 12.43 -9.60 0.28
CA GLU A 81 11.10 -9.02 0.39
C GLU A 81 10.71 -8.28 -0.89
N PHE A 82 11.61 -7.47 -1.45
CA PHE A 82 11.35 -6.79 -2.72
C PHE A 82 11.16 -7.77 -3.86
N LEU A 83 11.99 -8.80 -3.93
CA LEU A 83 11.85 -9.84 -4.95
C LEU A 83 10.49 -10.55 -4.82
N GLN A 84 10.08 -10.87 -3.60
CA GLN A 84 8.76 -11.45 -3.34
C GLN A 84 7.63 -10.52 -3.77
N LEU A 85 7.69 -9.24 -3.39
CA LEU A 85 6.68 -8.25 -3.73
C LEU A 85 6.59 -8.04 -5.25
N ILE A 86 7.73 -7.94 -5.93
CA ILE A 86 7.79 -7.82 -7.39
C ILE A 86 7.21 -9.07 -8.04
N TRP A 87 7.60 -10.25 -7.58
CA TRP A 87 7.09 -11.51 -8.11
C TRP A 87 5.57 -11.64 -7.92
N GLN A 88 5.05 -11.29 -6.74
CA GLN A 88 3.63 -11.27 -6.46
C GLN A 88 2.90 -10.26 -7.34
N ALA A 89 3.39 -9.02 -7.43
CA ALA A 89 2.78 -7.98 -8.27
C ALA A 89 2.80 -8.36 -9.76
N ALA A 90 3.91 -8.91 -10.24
CA ALA A 90 4.05 -9.39 -11.62
C ALA A 90 3.13 -10.57 -11.90
N GLY A 91 3.05 -11.54 -10.98
CA GLY A 91 2.14 -12.68 -11.05
C GLY A 91 0.68 -12.23 -11.08
N LEU A 92 0.28 -11.30 -10.20
CA LEU A 92 -1.05 -10.71 -10.21
C LEU A 92 -1.33 -9.93 -11.51
N ALA A 93 -0.37 -9.14 -11.99
CA ALA A 93 -0.52 -8.40 -13.24
C ALA A 93 -0.67 -9.35 -14.44
N PHE A 94 0.09 -10.44 -14.47
CA PHE A 94 -0.01 -11.47 -15.50
C PHE A 94 -1.37 -12.18 -15.46
N LEU A 95 -1.80 -12.64 -14.28
CA LEU A 95 -3.11 -13.26 -14.10
C LEU A 95 -4.26 -12.30 -14.41
N TYR A 96 -4.12 -11.02 -14.06
CA TYR A 96 -5.10 -9.99 -14.42
C TYR A 96 -5.16 -9.80 -15.93
N HIS A 97 -4.02 -9.72 -16.62
CA HIS A 97 -4.00 -9.58 -18.08
C HIS A 97 -4.67 -10.79 -18.76
N TRP A 98 -4.31 -12.01 -18.36
CA TRP A 98 -4.87 -13.24 -18.91
C TRP A 98 -6.34 -13.48 -18.52
N GLY A 99 -6.72 -13.18 -17.28
CA GLY A 99 -8.09 -13.26 -16.80
C GLY A 99 -8.99 -12.23 -17.49
N SER A 100 -8.47 -11.02 -17.73
CA SER A 100 -9.22 -9.96 -18.41
C SER A 100 -9.49 -10.28 -19.89
N SER A 101 -8.57 -10.95 -20.59
CA SER A 101 -8.82 -11.39 -21.97
C SER A 101 -9.87 -12.49 -22.04
N GLN A 102 -9.82 -13.47 -21.13
CA GLN A 102 -10.86 -14.51 -21.04
C GLN A 102 -12.22 -13.96 -20.61
N SER A 103 -12.26 -12.98 -19.69
CA SER A 103 -13.51 -12.34 -19.26
C SER A 103 -14.17 -11.59 -20.42
N LYS A 104 -13.39 -10.86 -21.24
CA LYS A 104 -13.92 -10.14 -22.41
C LYS A 104 -14.51 -11.08 -23.45
N GLU A 105 -13.79 -12.16 -23.81
CA GLU A 105 -14.31 -13.15 -24.78
C GLU A 105 -15.60 -13.82 -24.27
N SER A 106 -15.68 -14.10 -22.97
CA SER A 106 -16.88 -14.67 -22.36
C SER A 106 -18.06 -13.70 -22.39
N ASP A 107 -17.83 -12.42 -22.10
CA ASP A 107 -18.85 -11.36 -22.13
C ASP A 107 -19.39 -11.17 -23.56
N ASP A 108 -18.49 -11.03 -24.54
CA ASP A 108 -18.84 -10.89 -25.96
C ASP A 108 -19.70 -12.06 -26.45
N ARG A 109 -19.39 -13.30 -26.01
CA ARG A 109 -20.18 -14.49 -26.35
C ARG A 109 -21.55 -14.49 -25.66
N MET A 110 -21.66 -13.97 -24.44
CA MET A 110 -22.94 -13.86 -23.74
C MET A 110 -23.83 -12.80 -24.37
N GLU A 111 -23.28 -11.64 -24.74
CA GLU A 111 -23.99 -10.60 -25.50
C GLU A 111 -24.52 -11.14 -26.83
N ALA A 112 -23.68 -11.82 -27.62
CA ALA A 112 -24.10 -12.41 -28.90
C ALA A 112 -25.24 -13.45 -28.74
N LYS A 113 -25.25 -14.21 -27.65
CA LYS A 113 -26.34 -15.15 -27.33
C LYS A 113 -27.62 -14.43 -26.90
N LEU A 114 -27.48 -13.36 -26.12
CA LEU A 114 -28.61 -12.55 -25.68
C LEU A 114 -29.29 -11.89 -26.88
N ASP A 115 -28.51 -11.33 -27.81
CA ASP A 115 -29.00 -10.73 -29.04
C ASP A 115 -29.74 -11.74 -29.93
N ALA A 116 -29.18 -12.95 -30.09
CA ALA A 116 -29.84 -14.02 -30.85
C ALA A 116 -31.20 -14.41 -30.25
N LEU A 117 -31.32 -14.47 -28.92
CA LEU A 117 -32.59 -14.76 -28.23
C LEU A 117 -33.61 -13.61 -28.35
N LEU A 118 -33.15 -12.35 -28.28
CA LEU A 118 -33.99 -11.17 -28.49
C LEU A 118 -34.56 -11.14 -29.90
N GLN A 119 -33.73 -11.45 -30.90
CA GLN A 119 -34.12 -11.53 -32.30
C GLN A 119 -35.13 -12.66 -32.55
N GLU A 120 -34.94 -13.84 -31.96
CA GLU A 120 -35.90 -14.96 -32.06
C GLU A 120 -37.27 -14.61 -31.44
N ARG A 121 -37.27 -13.79 -30.39
CA ARG A 121 -38.49 -13.28 -29.73
C ARG A 121 -39.13 -12.10 -30.46
N GLY A 122 -38.53 -11.60 -31.54
CA GLY A 122 -39.01 -10.44 -32.31
C GLY A 122 -38.91 -9.11 -31.57
N ILE A 123 -38.03 -9.01 -30.57
CA ILE A 123 -37.77 -7.79 -29.79
C ILE A 123 -36.51 -7.15 -30.35
N ASP A 124 -36.60 -5.92 -30.86
CA ASP A 124 -35.44 -5.18 -31.36
C ASP A 124 -34.57 -4.71 -30.17
N PRO A 125 -33.28 -5.06 -30.11
CA PRO A 125 -32.37 -4.61 -29.04
C PRO A 125 -32.29 -3.07 -28.94
N ALA A 126 -32.61 -2.32 -30.01
CA ALA A 126 -32.66 -0.86 -30.00
C ALA A 126 -33.81 -0.28 -29.15
N ASP A 127 -34.85 -1.07 -28.83
CA ASP A 127 -35.98 -0.63 -28.02
C ASP A 127 -35.72 -0.76 -26.51
N LEU A 128 -34.76 -1.59 -26.09
CA LEU A 128 -34.39 -1.79 -24.67
C LEU A 128 -33.40 -0.76 -24.14
N SER A 129 -32.62 -0.10 -25.00
CA SER A 129 -31.59 0.88 -24.64
C SER A 129 -32.10 2.33 -24.52
N ARG A 130 -33.42 2.56 -24.73
CA ARG A 130 -34.07 3.88 -24.72
C ARG A 130 -34.69 4.30 -23.37
N HIS A 131 -34.57 3.51 -22.31
CA HIS A 131 -35.15 3.78 -20.99
C HIS A 131 -34.11 3.93 -19.89
#